data_AF-A0A3D6DSC0-F1
#
_entry.id   AF-A0A3D6DSC0-F1
#
_cell.length_a   1.000
_cell.length_b   1.000
_cell.length_c   1.000
_cell.angle_alpha   90.00
_cell.angle_beta   90.00
_cell.angle_gamma   90.00
#
_symmetry.space_group_name_H-M   'P 1'
#
loop_
_entity.id
_entity.type
_entity.pdbx_description
1 polymer ?
#
loop_
_entity_poly.entity_id
_entity_poly.type
_entity_poly.pdbx_seq_one_letter_code
_entity_poly.pdbx_strand_id
1 'polypeptide(L)' 'PLSLGLPKIPRRRFVQGLVAGGVLAGLPSFAAAFAADGRTSTGAAPVLSGSNIDLVIAETAANFTGTPRMATTIN' A
#
# COMPACT_ATOMS: atom_id res chain seq x y z
N PRO A 1 -33.32 -7.41 35.57
CA PRO A 1 -32.17 -8.35 35.41
C PRO A 1 -31.96 -8.72 33.93
N LEU A 2 -31.11 -7.98 33.21
CA LEU A 2 -30.65 -8.38 31.88
C LEU A 2 -29.31 -9.12 32.06
N SER A 3 -29.35 -10.44 32.04
CA SER A 3 -28.15 -11.23 31.77
C SER A 3 -27.90 -11.11 30.27
N LEU A 4 -26.97 -10.23 29.87
CA LEU A 4 -26.44 -10.26 28.51
C LEU A 4 -25.76 -11.62 28.33
N GLY A 5 -26.43 -12.53 27.62
CA GLY A 5 -25.90 -13.83 27.25
C GLY A 5 -24.68 -13.62 26.35
N LEU A 6 -23.50 -13.53 26.96
CA LEU A 6 -22.26 -13.51 26.21
C LEU A 6 -22.16 -14.83 25.44
N PRO A 7 -22.05 -14.79 24.10
CA PRO A 7 -21.96 -16.01 23.33
C PRO A 7 -20.78 -16.84 23.83
N LYS A 8 -21.06 -18.06 24.29
CA LYS A 8 -20.05 -19.02 24.74
C LYS A 8 -19.35 -19.58 23.50
N ILE A 9 -18.40 -18.79 22.96
CA ILE A 9 -17.62 -19.18 21.79
C ILE A 9 -16.69 -20.32 22.22
N PRO A 10 -16.68 -21.47 21.51
CA PRO A 10 -15.76 -22.55 21.83
C PRO A 10 -14.31 -22.04 21.68
N ARG A 11 -13.44 -22.40 22.63
CA ARG A 11 -12.03 -21.95 22.70
C ARG A 11 -11.29 -22.08 21.36
N ARG A 12 -11.58 -23.12 20.58
CA ARG A 12 -11.03 -23.35 19.23
C ARG A 12 -11.41 -22.24 18.24
N ARG A 13 -12.65 -21.75 18.25
CA ARG A 13 -13.09 -20.65 17.38
C ARG A 13 -12.44 -19.32 17.76
N PHE A 14 -12.26 -19.08 19.06
CA PHE A 14 -11.51 -17.92 19.54
C PHE A 14 -10.05 -17.96 19.05
N VAL A 15 -9.38 -19.11 19.22
CA VAL A 15 -7.99 -19.28 18.76
C VAL A 15 -7.89 -19.19 17.24
N GLN A 16 -8.85 -19.75 16.50
CA GLN A 16 -8.91 -19.62 15.05
C GLN A 16 -9.00 -18.14 14.62
N GLY A 17 -9.84 -17.35 15.29
CA GLY A 17 -9.92 -15.91 15.07
C GLY A 17 -8.62 -15.18 15.39
N LEU A 18 -7.97 -15.53 16.52
CA LEU A 18 -6.69 -14.94 16.91
C LEU A 18 -5.56 -15.28 15.93
N VAL A 19 -5.48 -16.54 15.48
CA VAL A 19 -4.48 -16.99 14.50
C VAL A 19 -4.74 -16.34 13.15
N ALA A 20 -5.98 -16.35 12.65
CA ALA A 20 -6.32 -15.72 11.39
C ALA A 20 -6.06 -14.20 11.44
N GLY A 21 -6.45 -13.53 12.52
CA GLY A 21 -6.19 -12.11 12.73
C GLY A 21 -4.70 -11.79 12.86
N GLY A 22 -3.95 -12.62 13.59
CA GLY A 22 -2.50 -12.47 13.74
C GLY A 22 -1.73 -12.69 12.44
N VAL A 23 -2.15 -13.66 11.61
CA VAL A 23 -1.60 -13.85 10.26
C VAL A 23 -1.87 -12.62 9.40
N LEU A 24 -3.12 -12.16 9.34
CA LEU A 24 -3.47 -10.98 8.54
C LEU A 24 -2.74 -9.70 9.02
N ALA A 25 -2.56 -9.53 10.33
CA ALA A 25 -1.84 -8.40 10.91
C ALA A 25 -0.32 -8.52 10.81
N GLY A 26 0.22 -9.75 10.67
CA GLY A 26 1.65 -10.02 10.54
C GLY A 26 2.15 -10.01 9.10
N LEU A 27 1.26 -10.02 8.10
CA LEU A 27 1.65 -9.76 6.71
C LEU A 27 2.15 -8.32 6.59
N PRO A 28 3.26 -8.06 5.87
CA PRO A 28 3.64 -6.69 5.54
C PRO A 28 2.45 -6.04 4.84
N SER A 29 2.06 -4.85 5.29
CA SER A 29 0.85 -4.18 4.81
C SER A 29 0.89 -4.07 3.29
N PHE A 30 0.11 -4.90 2.59
CA PHE A 30 -0.11 -4.76 1.15
C PHE A 30 -0.60 -3.35 0.81
N ALA A 31 -1.29 -2.70 1.75
CA ALA A 31 -1.68 -1.30 1.68
C ALA A 31 -0.50 -0.34 1.44
N ALA A 32 0.70 -0.59 1.96
CA ALA A 32 1.87 0.27 1.70
C ALA A 32 2.40 0.11 0.27
N ALA A 33 2.29 -1.09 -0.31
CA ALA A 33 2.65 -1.34 -1.70
C ALA A 33 1.65 -0.71 -2.69
N PHE A 34 0.37 -0.64 -2.33
CA PHE A 34 -0.68 0.02 -3.14
C PHE A 34 -0.84 1.52 -2.84
N ALA A 35 -0.35 2.01 -1.70
CA ALA A 35 -0.32 3.43 -1.36
C ALA A 35 0.85 4.18 -2.02
N ALA A 36 1.80 3.45 -2.61
CA ALA A 36 2.69 4.04 -3.60
C ALA A 36 1.80 4.52 -4.75
N ASP A 37 1.60 5.83 -4.82
CA ASP A 37 0.95 6.48 -5.95
C ASP A 37 1.46 5.84 -7.25
N GLY A 38 0.58 5.17 -8.00
CA GLY A 38 0.91 4.49 -9.25
C GLY A 38 1.41 5.41 -10.37
N ARG A 39 1.73 6.66 -10.04
CA ARG A 39 2.30 7.70 -10.90
C ARG A 39 3.76 7.42 -11.24
N THR A 40 4.46 6.57 -10.47
CA THR A 40 5.89 6.28 -10.69
C THR A 40 6.14 4.77 -10.77
N SER A 41 5.50 4.09 -11.74
CA SER A 41 5.96 2.75 -12.12
C SER A 41 7.29 2.88 -12.86
N THR A 42 8.35 2.29 -12.31
CA THR A 42 9.66 2.22 -12.95
C THR A 42 9.49 1.68 -14.38
N GLY A 43 9.83 2.49 -15.39
CA GLY A 43 9.74 2.11 -16.81
C GLY A 43 8.48 2.55 -17.57
N ALA A 44 7.57 3.33 -16.97
CA ALA A 44 6.33 3.78 -17.62
C ALA A 44 6.20 5.31 -17.79
N ALA A 45 7.32 6.06 -17.69
CA ALA A 45 7.28 7.50 -17.95
C ALA A 45 6.77 7.76 -19.39
N PRO A 46 5.80 8.66 -19.60
CA PRO A 46 5.30 8.98 -20.93
C PRO A 46 6.42 9.49 -21.84
N VAL A 47 6.44 9.06 -23.10
CA VAL A 47 7.32 9.66 -24.11
C VAL A 47 6.75 11.01 -24.51
N LEU A 48 7.45 12.09 -24.17
CA LEU A 48 7.08 13.44 -24.58
C LEU A 48 7.52 13.69 -26.03
N SER A 49 6.64 14.25 -26.86
CA SER A 49 6.92 14.50 -28.29
C SER A 49 6.18 15.74 -28.80
N GLY A 50 6.71 16.35 -29.88
CA GLY A 50 6.18 17.58 -30.47
C GLY A 50 7.16 18.75 -30.39
N SER A 51 6.80 19.87 -31.02
CA SER A 51 7.62 21.10 -31.02
C SER A 51 7.43 21.96 -29.77
N ASN A 52 6.33 21.76 -29.03
CA ASN A 52 6.04 22.44 -27.77
C ASN A 52 5.56 21.39 -26.77
N ILE A 53 6.20 21.35 -25.61
CA ILE A 53 5.96 20.35 -24.58
C ILE A 53 5.90 21.08 -23.23
N ASP A 54 4.83 20.83 -22.48
CA ASP A 54 4.68 21.35 -21.13
C ASP A 54 5.39 20.42 -20.15
N LEU A 55 6.36 20.96 -19.42
CA LEU A 55 7.11 20.23 -18.41
C LEU A 55 6.65 20.63 -17.02
N VAL A 56 6.45 19.62 -16.16
CA VAL A 56 6.07 19.85 -14.75
C VAL A 56 7.14 19.29 -13.84
N ILE A 57 7.75 20.17 -13.05
CA ILE A 57 8.73 19.80 -12.03
C ILE A 57 8.00 19.53 -10.71
N ALA A 58 8.24 18.39 -10.09
CA ALA A 58 7.68 18.02 -8.80
C ALA A 58 8.67 17.20 -7.97
N GLU A 59 8.49 17.16 -6.65
CA GLU A 59 9.14 16.15 -5.82
C GLU A 59 8.21 14.95 -5.67
N THR A 60 8.65 13.78 -6.16
CA THR A 60 7.88 12.54 -6.07
C THR A 60 8.78 11.37 -5.66
N ALA A 61 8.19 10.34 -5.04
CA ALA A 61 8.93 9.14 -4.68
C ALA A 61 9.20 8.28 -5.93
N ALA A 62 10.45 7.92 -6.19
CA ALA A 62 10.86 7.07 -7.30
C ALA A 62 11.62 5.82 -6.83
N ASN A 63 11.52 4.71 -7.57
CA ASN A 63 12.18 3.45 -7.21
C ASN A 63 12.97 2.85 -8.40
N PHE A 64 14.28 3.09 -8.45
CA PHE A 64 15.16 2.53 -9.49
C PHE A 64 16.07 1.39 -9.00
N THR A 65 16.14 1.16 -7.68
CA THR A 65 17.09 0.23 -7.05
C THR A 65 16.40 -0.84 -6.20
N GLY A 66 15.07 -0.90 -6.22
CA GLY A 66 14.25 -1.74 -5.35
C GLY A 66 13.85 -1.06 -4.03
N THR A 67 14.39 0.13 -3.74
CA THR A 67 13.99 0.94 -2.57
C THR A 67 13.48 2.33 -3.01
N PRO A 68 12.23 2.71 -2.67
CA PRO A 68 11.70 4.04 -2.98
C PRO A 68 12.46 5.17 -2.27
N ARG A 69 12.75 6.26 -2.98
CA ARG A 69 13.38 7.48 -2.46
C ARG A 69 12.77 8.73 -3.11
N MET A 70 12.73 9.84 -2.39
CA MET A 70 12.31 11.12 -2.96
C MET A 70 13.29 11.58 -4.04
N ALA A 71 12.74 12.05 -5.16
CA ALA A 71 13.49 12.60 -6.28
C ALA A 71 12.78 13.84 -6.82
N THR A 72 13.54 14.75 -7.41
CA THR A 72 12.99 15.75 -8.31
C THR A 72 12.65 15.07 -9.63
N THR A 73 11.40 15.13 -10.00
CA THR A 73 10.85 14.52 -11.22
C THR A 73 10.35 15.58 -12.17
N ILE A 74 10.41 15.23 -13.44
CA ILE A 74 9.77 15.92 -14.55
C ILE A 74 8.85 14.88 -15.22
N ASN A 75 7.69 15.31 -15.74
CA ASN A 75 6.69 14.44 -16.37
C ASN A 75 7.26 13.42 -17.34
#